data_AF-A0A916N6N3-F1
#
_entry.id   AF-A0A916N6N3-F1
#
_cell.length_a   1.000
_cell.length_b   1.000
_cell.length_c   1.000
_cell.angle_alpha   90.00
_cell.angle_beta   90.00
_cell.angle_gamma   90.00
#
_symmetry.space_group_name_H-M   'P 1'
#
loop_
_entity.id
_entity.type
_entity.pdbx_description
1 polymer ?
#
loop_
_entity_poly.entity_id
_entity_poly.type
_entity_poly.pdbx_seq_one_letter_code
_entity_poly.pdbx_strand_id
1 'polypeptide(L)'
;AVTRREQEELERRERLYRGDQPPPAVRGCTVLLVDDGLATGSTMHAAVKALRRQEPARIVVAVPTAAADTCEELRGAADEVVCASTPEPFRAVSQWYEDFSQTSDDEVRDLLALARENASHATS
;
A
#
# COMPACT_ATOMS: atom_id res chain seq x y z
N ALA A 1 -3.23 24.77 9.46
CA ALA A 1 -2.44 25.21 8.29
C ALA A 1 -1.73 24.02 7.61
N VAL A 2 -1.05 23.15 8.38
CA VAL A 2 -0.43 21.91 7.88
C VAL A 2 -1.45 20.98 7.20
N THR A 3 -2.61 20.76 7.81
CA THR A 3 -3.68 19.89 7.30
C THR A 3 -4.19 20.24 5.90
N ARG A 4 -4.24 21.53 5.53
CA ARG A 4 -4.73 21.94 4.19
C ARG A 4 -3.73 21.63 3.10
N ARG A 5 -2.44 21.85 3.35
CA ARG A 5 -1.37 21.56 2.38
C ARG A 5 -1.21 20.06 2.16
N GLU A 6 -1.29 19.27 3.23
CA GLU A 6 -1.27 17.80 3.13
C GLU A 6 -2.47 17.27 2.35
N GLN A 7 -3.66 17.82 2.60
CA GLN A 7 -4.86 17.48 1.84
C GLN A 7 -4.74 17.84 0.36
N GLU A 8 -4.27 19.07 0.05
CA GLU A 8 -4.02 19.51 -1.33
C GLU A 8 -3.01 18.61 -2.05
N GLU A 9 -1.95 18.16 -1.36
CA GLU A 9 -0.97 17.24 -1.92
C GLU A 9 -1.53 15.82 -2.13
N LEU A 10 -2.34 15.32 -1.20
CA LEU A 10 -3.04 14.04 -1.37
C LEU A 10 -3.96 14.07 -2.59
N GLU A 11 -4.75 15.13 -2.76
CA GLU A 11 -5.62 15.28 -3.92
C GLU A 11 -4.83 15.46 -5.23
N ARG A 12 -3.69 16.17 -5.20
CA ARG A 12 -2.78 16.28 -6.34
C ARG A 12 -2.29 14.89 -6.76
N ARG A 13 -1.77 14.09 -5.82
CA ARG A 13 -1.26 12.74 -6.08
C ARG A 13 -2.36 11.79 -6.52
N GLU A 14 -3.53 11.87 -5.91
CA GLU A 14 -4.69 11.05 -6.32
C GLU A 14 -5.06 11.31 -7.78
N ARG A 15 -5.15 12.58 -8.19
CA ARG A 15 -5.37 12.96 -9.60
C ARG A 15 -4.21 12.53 -10.49
N LEU A 16 -2.97 12.64 -10.03
CA LEU A 16 -1.79 12.31 -10.80
C LEU A 16 -1.67 10.80 -11.08
N TYR A 17 -1.94 9.97 -10.08
CA TYR A 17 -1.78 8.52 -10.18
C TYR A 17 -3.03 7.84 -10.76
N ARG A 18 -4.23 8.25 -10.32
CA ARG A 18 -5.48 7.64 -10.80
C ARG A 18 -5.97 8.26 -12.11
N GLY A 19 -5.66 9.53 -12.36
CA GLY A 19 -6.28 10.29 -13.45
C GLY A 19 -7.80 10.35 -13.29
N ASP A 20 -8.53 10.22 -14.39
CA ASP A 20 -9.99 10.21 -14.41
C ASP A 20 -10.61 8.82 -14.15
N GLN A 21 -9.80 7.83 -13.77
CA GLN A 21 -10.31 6.47 -13.55
C GLN A 21 -11.07 6.37 -12.22
N PRO A 22 -12.16 5.58 -12.18
CA PRO A 22 -12.84 5.30 -10.92
C PRO A 22 -11.92 4.51 -9.98
N PRO A 23 -12.12 4.60 -8.65
CA PRO A 23 -11.49 3.70 -7.70
C PRO A 23 -11.80 2.23 -8.06
N PRO A 24 -10.86 1.29 -7.78
CA PRO A 24 -11.12 -0.11 -8.01
C PRO A 24 -12.31 -0.61 -7.19
N ALA A 25 -13.18 -1.40 -7.81
CA ALA A 25 -14.28 -2.06 -7.11
C ALA A 25 -13.73 -3.26 -6.31
N VAL A 26 -13.70 -3.13 -4.98
CA VAL A 26 -13.10 -4.16 -4.10
C VAL A 26 -14.13 -4.99 -3.32
N ARG A 27 -15.42 -4.66 -3.44
CA ARG A 27 -16.50 -5.36 -2.73
C ARG A 27 -16.51 -6.85 -3.10
N GLY A 28 -16.45 -7.71 -2.11
CA GLY A 28 -16.39 -9.17 -2.30
C GLY A 28 -15.09 -9.68 -2.92
N CYS A 29 -14.09 -8.84 -3.16
CA CYS A 29 -12.78 -9.24 -3.69
C CYS A 29 -11.81 -9.59 -2.55
N THR A 30 -10.80 -10.40 -2.89
CA THR A 30 -9.58 -10.49 -2.06
C THR A 30 -8.66 -9.34 -2.45
N VAL A 31 -8.33 -8.48 -1.49
CA VAL A 31 -7.44 -7.32 -1.69
C VAL A 31 -6.10 -7.62 -1.06
N LEU A 32 -5.04 -7.47 -1.85
CA LEU A 32 -3.66 -7.53 -1.39
C LEU A 32 -3.13 -6.10 -1.23
N LEU A 33 -2.84 -5.70 0.01
CA LEU A 33 -2.13 -4.47 0.33
C LEU A 33 -0.64 -4.75 0.43
N VAL A 34 0.17 -4.06 -0.38
CA VAL A 34 1.62 -4.24 -0.45
C VAL A 34 2.31 -2.93 -0.14
N ASP A 35 3.43 -3.00 0.58
CA ASP A 35 4.35 -1.88 0.83
C ASP A 35 5.80 -2.40 0.87
N ASP A 36 6.78 -1.48 0.85
CA ASP A 36 8.21 -1.81 0.93
C ASP A 36 8.64 -2.27 2.33
N GLY A 37 7.89 -1.92 3.37
CA GLY A 37 8.09 -2.43 4.71
C GLY A 37 7.25 -1.69 5.75
N LEU A 38 7.27 -2.19 6.99
CA LEU A 38 6.45 -1.62 8.07
C LEU A 38 7.30 -1.29 9.29
N ALA A 39 7.59 0.00 9.46
CA ALA A 39 8.24 0.49 10.66
C ALA A 39 7.26 0.67 11.83
N THR A 40 6.19 1.43 11.62
CA THR A 40 5.14 1.69 12.62
C THR A 40 3.76 1.19 12.18
N GLY A 41 3.60 0.80 10.92
CA GLY A 41 2.36 0.28 10.35
C GLY A 41 1.16 1.23 10.31
N SER A 42 1.30 2.49 10.74
CA SER A 42 0.17 3.41 10.90
C SER A 42 -0.58 3.69 9.58
N THR A 43 0.16 3.93 8.49
CA THR A 43 -0.41 4.10 7.15
C THR A 43 -1.14 2.84 6.68
N MET A 44 -0.54 1.66 6.93
CA MET A 44 -1.14 0.37 6.57
C MET A 44 -2.43 0.12 7.35
N HIS A 45 -2.45 0.39 8.66
CA HIS A 45 -3.66 0.31 9.48
C HIS A 45 -4.78 1.22 8.97
N ALA A 46 -4.44 2.45 8.59
CA ALA A 46 -5.42 3.38 8.01
C ALA A 46 -5.98 2.84 6.68
N ALA A 47 -5.14 2.29 5.82
CA ALA A 47 -5.55 1.68 4.55
C ALA A 47 -6.47 0.47 4.76
N VAL A 48 -6.11 -0.45 5.67
CA VAL A 48 -6.95 -1.60 6.04
C VAL A 48 -8.32 -1.12 6.53
N LYS A 49 -8.36 -0.13 7.44
CA LYS A 49 -9.61 0.41 7.98
C LYS A 49 -10.48 1.07 6.91
N ALA A 50 -9.87 1.78 5.96
CA ALA A 50 -10.59 2.37 4.84
C ALA A 50 -11.17 1.30 3.90
N LEU A 51 -10.39 0.27 3.57
CA LEU A 51 -10.84 -0.84 2.73
C LEU A 51 -11.97 -1.66 3.38
N ARG A 52 -11.92 -1.91 4.69
CA ARG A 52 -12.99 -2.66 5.39
C ARG A 52 -14.38 -2.04 5.18
N ARG A 53 -14.47 -0.71 5.04
CA ARG A 53 -15.73 0.00 4.76
C ARG A 53 -16.29 -0.28 3.36
N GLN A 54 -15.46 -0.78 2.45
CA GLN A 54 -15.84 -1.14 1.09
C GLN A 54 -16.25 -2.61 0.96
N GLU A 55 -16.28 -3.35 2.08
CA GLU A 55 -16.72 -4.74 2.19
C GLU A 55 -15.97 -5.72 1.25
N PRO A 56 -14.63 -5.75 1.25
CA PRO A 56 -13.89 -6.81 0.57
C PRO A 56 -14.15 -8.16 1.24
N ALA A 57 -14.05 -9.24 0.48
CA ALA A 57 -14.14 -10.58 1.04
C ALA A 57 -12.94 -10.91 1.93
N ARG A 58 -11.76 -10.38 1.58
CA ARG A 58 -10.52 -10.60 2.32
C ARG A 58 -9.53 -9.45 2.13
N ILE A 59 -8.77 -9.11 3.17
CA ILE A 59 -7.65 -8.17 3.13
C ILE A 59 -6.39 -8.91 3.60
N VAL A 60 -5.41 -9.02 2.72
CA VAL A 60 -4.08 -9.56 3.01
C VAL A 60 -3.09 -8.41 2.96
N VAL A 61 -2.29 -8.24 4.02
CA VAL A 61 -1.13 -7.34 4.01
C VAL A 61 0.10 -8.16 3.67
N ALA A 62 0.91 -7.72 2.72
CA ALA A 62 2.14 -8.39 2.33
C ALA A 62 3.30 -7.40 2.23
N VAL A 63 4.38 -7.65 2.99
CA VAL A 63 5.58 -6.80 2.99
C VAL A 63 6.85 -7.64 3.11
N PRO A 64 8.00 -7.16 2.61
CA PRO A 64 9.25 -7.91 2.69
C PRO A 64 9.94 -7.79 4.07
N THR A 65 9.81 -6.66 4.76
CA THR A 65 10.41 -6.45 6.09
C THR A 65 9.50 -5.62 6.99
N ALA A 66 9.48 -5.93 8.29
CA ALA A 66 8.69 -5.18 9.26
C ALA A 66 9.22 -5.36 10.69
N ALA A 67 8.86 -4.42 11.57
CA ALA A 67 8.98 -4.63 12.99
C ALA A 67 7.99 -5.72 13.45
N ALA A 68 8.43 -6.61 14.35
CA ALA A 68 7.64 -7.79 14.75
C ALA A 68 6.33 -7.40 15.46
N ASP A 69 6.38 -6.37 16.31
CA ASP A 69 5.24 -5.77 17.00
C ASP A 69 4.21 -5.20 16.02
N THR A 70 4.67 -4.50 14.99
CA THR A 70 3.83 -3.93 13.95
C THR A 70 3.09 -5.01 13.16
N CYS A 71 3.74 -6.14 12.86
CA CYS A 71 3.06 -7.30 12.27
C CYS A 71 1.98 -7.87 13.19
N GLU A 72 2.26 -7.97 14.49
CA GLU A 72 1.29 -8.47 15.48
C GLU A 72 0.06 -7.57 15.59
N GLU A 73 0.26 -6.26 15.66
CA GLU A 73 -0.84 -5.28 15.67
C GLU A 73 -1.70 -5.37 14.41
N LEU A 74 -1.09 -5.48 13.22
CA LEU A 74 -1.82 -5.58 11.96
C LEU A 74 -2.62 -6.87 11.81
N ARG A 75 -2.18 -7.99 12.43
CA ARG A 75 -2.98 -9.23 12.45
C ARG A 75 -4.31 -9.06 13.19
N GLY A 76 -4.44 -8.05 14.04
CA GLY A 76 -5.72 -7.67 14.65
C GLY A 76 -6.68 -6.92 13.72
N ALA A 77 -6.21 -6.43 12.57
CA ALA A 77 -7.01 -5.60 11.65
C ALA A 77 -7.22 -6.24 10.26
N ALA A 78 -6.18 -6.88 9.70
CA ALA A 78 -6.22 -7.59 8.42
C ALA A 78 -6.58 -9.08 8.60
N ASP A 79 -7.02 -9.75 7.54
CA ASP A 79 -7.34 -11.20 7.60
C ASP A 79 -6.07 -12.06 7.57
N GLU A 80 -5.01 -11.54 6.96
CA GLU A 80 -3.70 -12.17 6.92
C GLU A 80 -2.60 -11.11 6.82
N VAL A 81 -1.46 -11.37 7.47
CA VAL A 81 -0.25 -10.56 7.36
C VAL A 81 0.90 -11.48 6.99
N VAL A 82 1.42 -11.29 5.77
CA VAL A 82 2.58 -12.00 5.23
C VAL A 82 3.77 -11.06 5.32
N CYS A 83 4.78 -11.44 6.11
CA CYS A 83 6.02 -10.69 6.21
C CYS A 83 7.20 -11.64 5.95
N ALA A 84 8.05 -11.31 4.97
CA ALA A 84 9.17 -12.19 4.63
C ALA A 84 10.26 -12.19 5.71
N SER A 85 10.47 -11.07 6.41
CA SER A 85 11.44 -10.96 7.51
C SER A 85 11.00 -9.99 8.60
N THR A 86 11.23 -10.36 9.87
CA THR A 86 11.01 -9.49 11.03
C THR A 86 12.30 -9.39 11.85
N PRO A 87 13.28 -8.59 11.38
CA PRO A 87 14.61 -8.57 11.96
C PRO A 87 14.65 -7.82 13.29
N GLU A 88 15.55 -8.23 14.19
CA GLU A 88 15.76 -7.63 15.51
C GLU A 88 17.26 -7.28 15.69
N PRO A 89 17.61 -6.00 15.94
CA PRO A 89 16.72 -4.86 16.08
C PRO A 89 16.20 -4.32 14.74
N PHE A 90 14.92 -3.96 14.68
CA PHE A 90 14.35 -3.21 13.57
C PHE A 90 14.56 -1.71 13.78
N ARG A 91 15.16 -1.00 12.81
CA ARG A 91 15.36 0.46 12.89
C ARG A 91 14.67 1.22 11.79
N ALA A 92 14.81 0.79 10.55
CA ALA A 92 14.20 1.41 9.39
C ALA A 92 14.08 0.40 8.25
N VAL A 93 13.07 0.58 7.40
CA VAL A 93 12.87 -0.22 6.18
C VAL A 93 14.10 -0.14 5.27
N SER A 94 14.67 1.07 5.11
CA SER A 94 15.80 1.34 4.23
C SER A 94 17.08 0.52 4.50
N GLN A 95 17.24 -0.04 5.70
CA GLN A 95 18.40 -0.88 6.03
C GLN A 95 18.36 -2.26 5.35
N TRP A 96 17.20 -2.65 4.82
CA TRP A 96 16.97 -3.95 4.20
C TRP A 96 16.99 -3.88 2.67
N TYR A 97 17.34 -2.72 2.12
CA TYR A 97 17.45 -2.46 0.69
C TYR A 97 18.85 -1.94 0.37
N GLU A 98 19.49 -2.53 -0.64
CA GLU A 98 20.76 -2.04 -1.16
C GLU A 98 20.58 -0.68 -1.87
N ASP A 99 19.47 -0.53 -2.59
CA ASP A 99 19.01 0.72 -3.17
C ASP A 99 17.65 1.08 -2.59
N PHE A 100 17.60 2.22 -1.90
CA PHE A 100 16.38 2.80 -1.32
C PHE A 100 16.15 4.22 -1.86
N SER A 101 16.47 4.42 -3.14
CA SER A 101 16.18 5.65 -3.85
C SER A 101 14.67 5.92 -3.90
N GLN A 102 14.32 7.20 -3.81
CA GLN A 102 12.93 7.60 -3.78
C GLN A 102 12.28 7.39 -5.15
N THR A 103 11.20 6.61 -5.21
CA THR A 103 10.37 6.49 -6.42
C THR A 103 9.71 7.82 -6.75
N SER A 104 9.90 8.27 -7.98
CA SER A 104 9.35 9.52 -8.48
C SER A 104 7.88 9.40 -8.87
N ASP A 105 7.19 10.55 -8.90
CA ASP A 105 5.80 10.62 -9.37
C ASP A 105 5.65 10.10 -10.81
N ASP A 106 6.65 10.31 -11.67
CA ASP A 106 6.61 9.88 -13.07
C ASP A 106 6.78 8.36 -13.21
N GLU A 107 7.69 7.75 -12.45
CA GLU A 107 7.83 6.28 -12.41
C GLU A 107 6.54 5.60 -11.95
N VAL A 108 5.87 6.14 -10.93
CA VAL A 108 4.58 5.61 -10.47
C VAL A 108 3.53 5.68 -11.58
N ARG A 109 3.48 6.77 -12.34
CA ARG A 109 2.52 6.93 -13.44
C ARG A 109 2.77 5.94 -14.56
N ASP A 110 4.02 5.77 -14.96
CA ASP A 110 4.40 4.86 -16.04
C ASP A 110 4.07 3.41 -15.66
N LEU A 111 4.38 3.00 -14.43
CA LEU A 111 4.04 1.66 -13.92
C LEU A 111 2.53 1.43 -13.85
N LEU A 112 1.75 2.42 -13.40
CA LEU A 112 0.29 2.32 -13.36
C LEU A 112 -0.32 2.25 -14.76
N ALA A 113 0.24 2.95 -15.74
CA ALA A 113 -0.18 2.85 -17.14
C ALA A 113 0.08 1.44 -17.69
N LEU A 114 1.28 0.91 -17.48
CA LEU A 114 1.65 -0.45 -17.89
C LEU A 114 0.76 -1.51 -17.23
N ALA A 115 0.47 -1.38 -15.93
CA ALA A 115 -0.39 -2.32 -15.22
C ALA A 115 -1.82 -2.35 -15.80
N ARG A 116 -2.34 -1.20 -16.24
CA ARG A 116 -3.66 -1.10 -16.89
C ARG A 116 -3.69 -1.78 -18.24
N GLU A 117 -2.63 -1.62 -19.04
CA GLU A 117 -2.47 -2.33 -20.30
C GLU A 117 -2.44 -3.84 -20.08
N ASN A 118 -1.69 -4.33 -19.10
CA ASN A 118 -1.64 -5.75 -18.78
C ASN A 118 -3.01 -6.31 -18.34
N ALA A 119 -3.78 -5.53 -17.57
CA ALA A 119 -5.11 -5.94 -17.13
C ALA A 119 -6.11 -6.05 -18.30
N SER A 120 -6.04 -5.16 -19.30
CA SER A 120 -6.93 -5.24 -20.47
C SER A 120 -6.63 -6.47 -21.34
N HIS A 121 -5.37 -6.87 -21.45
CA HIS A 121 -4.96 -8.06 -22.19
C HIS A 121 -5.31 -9.36 -21.46
N ALA A 122 -5.27 -9.38 -20.13
CA ALA A 122 -5.65 -10.55 -19.33
C ALA A 122 -7.17 -10.83 -19.30
N THR A 123 -7.99 -9.84 -19.68
CA THR A 123 -9.45 -9.94 -19.70
C THR A 123 -10.02 -10.17 -21.12
N SER A 124 -9.17 -10.26 -22.14
CA SER A 124 -9.51 -10.55 -23.54
C SER A 124 -9.22 -12.01 -23.88
#